data_AF-A0AAD8E8K0-F1
#
_entry.id   AF-A0AAD8E8K0-F1
#
_cell.length_a   1.000
_cell.length_b   1.000
_cell.length_c   1.000
_cell.angle_alpha   90.00
_cell.angle_beta   90.00
_cell.angle_gamma   90.00
#
_symmetry.space_group_name_H-M   'P 1'
#
loop_
_entity.id
_entity.type
_entity.pdbx_description
1 polymer ?
#
loop_
_entity_poly.entity_id
_entity_poly.type
_entity_poly.pdbx_seq_one_letter_code
_entity_poly.pdbx_strand_id
1 'polypeptide(L)'
;ICSNLTLQQTNRDIMASGSVIPVVVFTAIWAIVGIVLPFIIPKGPNRGILQVVLMLTAATCWLFWLCCYMAQMNPLIGPKLSNKTILLMAREWGNPIED
;
A
#
# COMPACT_ATOMS: atom_id res chain seq x y z
N ILE A 1 -8.67 -30.51 16.67
CA ILE A 1 -7.27 -30.02 16.62
C ILE A 1 -6.85 -29.67 15.19
N CYS A 2 -6.94 -30.60 14.23
CA CYS A 2 -6.63 -30.33 12.81
C CYS A 2 -7.49 -29.19 12.19
N SER A 3 -8.81 -29.17 12.49
CA SER A 3 -9.74 -28.12 12.04
C SER A 3 -9.42 -26.73 12.61
N ASN A 4 -9.09 -26.65 13.90
CA ASN A 4 -8.68 -25.40 14.55
C ASN A 4 -7.32 -24.89 14.06
N LEU A 5 -6.41 -25.79 13.67
CA LEU A 5 -5.12 -25.44 13.09
C LEU A 5 -5.28 -24.89 11.66
N THR A 6 -6.15 -25.47 10.83
CA THR A 6 -6.49 -24.91 9.51
C THR A 6 -7.22 -23.58 9.60
N LEU A 7 -8.12 -23.38 10.57
CA LEU A 7 -8.76 -22.08 10.76
C LEU A 7 -7.78 -21.02 11.29
N GLN A 8 -6.86 -21.38 12.19
CA GLN A 8 -5.78 -20.47 12.61
C GLN A 8 -4.81 -20.17 11.45
N GLN A 9 -4.51 -21.15 10.59
CA GLN A 9 -3.69 -20.97 9.39
C GLN A 9 -4.39 -20.05 8.38
N THR A 10 -5.66 -20.28 8.04
CA THR A 10 -6.43 -19.38 7.17
C THR A 10 -6.56 -17.97 7.76
N ASN A 11 -6.75 -17.83 9.08
CA ASN A 11 -6.76 -16.50 9.72
C ASN A 11 -5.37 -15.84 9.70
N ARG A 12 -4.28 -16.60 9.88
CA ARG A 12 -2.89 -16.12 9.74
C ARG A 12 -2.56 -15.74 8.31
N ASP A 13 -3.04 -16.49 7.34
CA ASP A 13 -2.90 -16.21 5.91
C ASP A 13 -3.72 -14.97 5.53
N ILE A 14 -4.92 -14.76 6.10
CA ILE A 14 -5.74 -13.54 5.91
C ILE A 14 -5.12 -12.31 6.60
N MET A 15 -4.58 -12.46 7.82
CA MET A 15 -3.87 -11.39 8.53
C MET A 15 -2.56 -11.00 7.85
N ALA A 16 -1.83 -11.99 7.31
CA ALA A 16 -0.68 -11.75 6.43
C ALA A 16 -1.14 -11.10 5.11
N SER A 17 -2.28 -11.53 4.56
CA SER A 17 -2.85 -10.95 3.34
C SER A 17 -3.23 -9.47 3.53
N GLY A 18 -3.75 -9.06 4.70
CA GLY A 18 -4.17 -7.67 4.95
C GLY A 18 -3.07 -6.62 4.73
N SER A 19 -1.81 -6.95 5.04
CA SER A 19 -0.66 -6.09 4.78
C SER A 19 0.09 -6.45 3.48
N VAL A 20 0.08 -7.72 3.06
CA VAL A 20 0.80 -8.16 1.85
C VAL A 20 0.06 -7.76 0.57
N ILE A 21 -1.28 -7.71 0.57
CA ILE A 21 -2.09 -7.33 -0.59
C ILE A 21 -1.64 -5.99 -1.20
N PRO A 22 -1.60 -4.87 -0.44
CA PRO A 22 -1.20 -3.58 -1.01
C PRO A 22 0.25 -3.61 -1.54
N VAL A 23 1.17 -4.29 -0.85
CA VAL A 23 2.57 -4.41 -1.29
C VAL A 23 2.68 -5.14 -2.62
N VAL A 24 1.98 -6.26 -2.79
CA VAL A 24 2.00 -7.02 -4.04
C VAL A 24 1.39 -6.22 -5.19
N VAL A 25 0.23 -5.58 -4.97
CA VAL A 25 -0.47 -4.82 -6.00
C VAL A 25 0.36 -3.62 -6.49
N PHE A 26 0.85 -2.78 -5.57
CA PHE A 26 1.64 -1.61 -5.96
C PHE A 26 2.98 -1.99 -6.59
N THR A 27 3.61 -3.07 -6.14
CA THR A 27 4.84 -3.57 -6.75
C THR A 27 4.60 -4.10 -8.16
N ALA A 28 3.51 -4.84 -8.39
CA ALA A 28 3.16 -5.33 -9.73
C ALA A 28 2.87 -4.17 -10.70
N ILE A 29 2.10 -3.17 -10.26
CA ILE A 29 1.76 -2.00 -11.09
C ILE A 29 3.04 -1.27 -11.53
N TRP A 30 3.90 -0.91 -10.58
CA TRP A 30 5.12 -0.16 -10.89
C TRP A 30 6.18 -0.99 -11.61
N ALA A 31 6.26 -2.31 -11.36
CA ALA A 31 7.11 -3.20 -12.13
C ALA A 31 6.68 -3.27 -13.60
N ILE A 32 5.38 -3.32 -13.88
CA ILE A 32 4.87 -3.27 -15.25
C ILE A 32 5.26 -1.94 -15.91
N VAL A 33 5.09 -0.82 -15.22
CA VAL A 33 5.45 0.51 -15.75
C VAL A 33 6.96 0.64 -15.99
N GLY A 34 7.79 0.17 -15.06
CA GLY A 34 9.25 0.29 -15.16
C GLY A 34 9.91 -0.74 -16.07
N ILE A 35 9.27 -1.88 -16.34
CA ILE A 35 9.86 -2.97 -17.11
C ILE A 35 9.16 -3.11 -18.46
N VAL A 36 7.83 -3.30 -18.47
CA VAL A 36 7.09 -3.65 -19.70
C VAL A 36 6.98 -2.47 -20.66
N LEU A 37 6.62 -1.27 -20.15
CA LEU A 37 6.41 -0.10 -21.00
C LEU A 37 7.66 0.35 -21.79
N PRO A 38 8.88 0.37 -21.20
CA PRO A 38 10.11 0.69 -21.94
C PRO A 38 10.40 -0.18 -23.17
N PHE A 39 9.91 -1.42 -23.21
CA PHE A 39 10.06 -2.30 -24.38
C PHE A 39 9.08 -1.97 -25.50
N ILE A 40 7.89 -1.45 -25.17
CA ILE A 40 6.80 -1.18 -26.11
C ILE A 40 6.98 0.20 -26.79
N ILE A 41 7.90 1.05 -26.32
CA ILE A 41 8.10 2.39 -26.90
C ILE A 41 8.56 2.31 -28.38
N PRO A 42 7.83 2.95 -29.30
CA PRO A 42 8.16 2.96 -30.72
C PRO A 42 9.49 3.66 -30.99
N LYS A 43 10.11 3.32 -32.12
CA LYS A 43 11.41 3.87 -32.51
C LYS A 43 11.24 5.36 -32.89
N GLY A 44 11.94 6.23 -32.17
CA GLY A 44 12.00 7.67 -32.44
C GLY A 44 13.32 8.27 -31.96
N PRO A 45 13.63 9.53 -32.33
CA PRO A 45 14.91 10.17 -32.01
C PRO A 45 15.24 10.20 -30.51
N ASN A 46 14.20 10.31 -29.67
CA ASN A 46 14.32 10.46 -28.21
C ASN A 46 13.97 9.18 -27.44
N ARG A 47 14.02 8.01 -28.08
CA ARG A 47 13.60 6.73 -27.45
C ARG A 47 14.33 6.43 -26.16
N GLY A 48 15.65 6.64 -26.12
CA GLY A 48 16.45 6.39 -24.92
C GLY A 48 15.99 7.23 -23.73
N ILE A 49 15.77 8.53 -23.95
CA ILE A 49 15.29 9.46 -22.91
C ILE A 49 13.94 8.99 -22.36
N LEU A 50 13.00 8.63 -23.22
CA LEU A 50 11.69 8.13 -22.80
C LEU A 50 11.80 6.84 -21.98
N GLN A 51 12.69 5.91 -22.36
CA GLN A 51 12.92 4.69 -21.58
C GLN A 51 13.47 5.01 -20.19
N VAL A 52 14.48 5.88 -20.10
CA VAL A 52 15.10 6.20 -18.81
C VAL A 52 14.15 6.99 -17.91
N VAL A 53 13.37 7.92 -18.46
CA VAL A 53 12.36 8.67 -17.70
C VAL A 53 11.29 7.73 -17.14
N LEU A 54 10.76 6.79 -17.94
CA LEU A 54 9.78 5.82 -17.43
C LEU A 54 10.36 4.90 -16.35
N MET A 55 11.58 4.40 -16.54
CA MET A 55 12.25 3.55 -15.53
C MET A 55 12.51 4.31 -14.23
N LEU A 56 13.04 5.55 -14.33
CA LEU A 56 13.32 6.38 -13.16
C LEU A 56 12.04 6.76 -12.42
N THR A 57 10.99 7.20 -13.13
CA THR A 57 9.70 7.51 -12.51
C THR A 57 9.10 6.28 -11.82
N ALA A 58 9.13 5.11 -12.45
CA ALA A 58 8.62 3.90 -11.83
C ALA A 58 9.38 3.55 -10.54
N ALA A 59 10.70 3.67 -10.55
CA ALA A 59 11.53 3.41 -9.38
C ALA A 59 11.28 4.43 -8.25
N THR A 60 11.26 5.73 -8.56
CA THR A 60 11.08 6.77 -7.53
C THR A 60 9.67 6.76 -6.94
N CYS A 61 8.64 6.56 -7.76
CA CYS A 61 7.26 6.47 -7.27
C CYS A 61 7.04 5.21 -6.42
N TRP A 62 7.61 4.07 -6.81
CA TRP A 62 7.54 2.84 -6.00
C TRP A 62 8.28 2.99 -4.66
N LEU A 63 9.49 3.55 -4.66
CA LEU A 63 10.26 3.79 -3.43
C LEU A 63 9.56 4.77 -2.50
N PHE A 64 9.05 5.88 -3.03
CA PHE A 64 8.30 6.86 -2.23
C PHE A 64 7.09 6.23 -1.56
N TRP A 65 6.28 5.48 -2.32
CA TRP A 65 5.14 4.76 -1.79
C TRP A 65 5.54 3.75 -0.70
N LEU A 66 6.56 2.93 -0.96
CA LEU A 66 7.00 1.89 -0.04
C LEU A 66 7.51 2.50 1.28
N CYS A 67 8.27 3.59 1.21
CA CYS A 67 8.73 4.31 2.39
C CYS A 67 7.57 4.84 3.24
N CYS A 68 6.57 5.47 2.61
CA CYS A 68 5.37 5.93 3.32
C CYS A 68 4.57 4.78 3.93
N TYR A 69 4.47 3.65 3.23
CA TYR A 69 3.79 2.46 3.71
C TYR A 69 4.52 1.86 4.94
N MET A 70 5.83 1.65 4.85
CA MET A 70 6.63 1.09 5.95
C MET A 70 6.63 1.99 7.19
N ALA A 71 6.60 3.31 7.02
CA ALA A 71 6.53 4.26 8.12
C ALA A 71 5.26 4.09 8.99
N GLN A 72 4.19 3.51 8.43
CA GLN A 72 2.91 3.34 9.12
C GLN A 72 2.68 1.92 9.67
N MET A 73 3.53 0.95 9.35
CA MET A 73 3.31 -0.47 9.72
C MET A 73 3.49 -0.77 11.22
N ASN A 74 4.29 0.03 11.93
CA ASN A 74 4.47 -0.07 13.38
C ASN A 74 4.47 1.34 14.00
N PRO A 75 3.29 1.98 14.11
CA PRO A 75 3.20 3.36 14.59
C PRO A 75 3.52 3.40 16.09
N LEU A 76 4.50 4.21 16.48
CA LEU A 76 4.88 4.41 17.89
C LEU A 76 4.04 5.49 18.59
N ILE A 77 3.39 6.36 17.82
CA ILE A 77 2.54 7.46 18.30
C ILE A 77 1.23 7.47 17.52
N GLY A 78 0.12 7.49 18.27
CA GLY A 78 -1.21 7.70 17.72
C GLY A 78 -1.61 9.18 17.66
N PRO A 79 -2.63 9.53 16.86
CA PRO A 79 -3.14 10.90 16.78
C PRO A 79 -3.76 11.34 18.12
N LYS A 80 -3.48 12.57 18.54
CA LYS A 80 -4.07 13.19 19.75
C LYS A 80 -5.21 14.11 19.35
N LEU A 81 -6.44 13.75 19.71
CA LEU A 81 -7.65 14.50 19.37
C LEU A 81 -8.40 14.99 20.62
N SER A 82 -9.11 16.10 20.47
CA SER A 82 -10.01 16.62 21.51
C SER A 82 -11.23 15.70 21.67
N ASN A 83 -11.78 15.58 22.88
CA ASN A 83 -12.95 14.75 23.17
C ASN A 83 -14.14 15.07 22.23
N LYS A 84 -14.36 16.34 21.91
CA LYS A 84 -15.42 16.75 20.97
C LYS A 84 -15.22 16.14 19.58
N THR A 85 -13.97 16.14 19.09
CA THR A 85 -13.63 15.56 17.78
C THR A 85 -13.81 14.04 17.79
N ILE A 86 -13.44 13.36 18.89
CA ILE A 86 -13.62 11.91 19.04
C ILE A 86 -15.10 11.53 19.02
N LEU A 87 -15.95 12.27 19.75
CA LEU A 87 -17.41 12.08 19.77
C LEU A 87 -18.06 12.27 18.40
N LEU A 88 -17.63 13.30 17.66
CA LEU A 88 -18.08 13.52 16.29
C LEU A 88 -17.64 12.39 15.36
N MET A 89 -16.37 11.97 15.41
CA MET A 89 -15.89 10.84 14.60
C MET A 89 -16.63 9.55 14.92
N ALA A 90 -16.86 9.26 16.21
CA ALA A 90 -17.62 8.11 16.68
C ALA A 90 -19.05 8.10 16.13
N ARG A 91 -19.71 9.27 16.07
CA ARG A 91 -21.02 9.44 15.46
C ARG A 91 -21.01 9.15 13.95
N GLU A 92 -20.06 9.71 13.21
CA GLU A 92 -19.97 9.55 11.75
C GLU A 92 -19.59 8.12 11.34
N TRP A 93 -18.72 7.46 12.12
CA TRP A 93 -18.35 6.06 11.90
C TRP A 93 -19.37 5.05 12.44
N GLY A 94 -20.50 5.50 12.99
CA GLY A 94 -21.60 4.64 13.44
C GLY A 94 -21.33 3.88 14.75
N ASN A 95 -20.34 4.32 15.54
CA ASN A 95 -20.02 3.77 16.85
C ASN A 95 -20.12 4.88 17.92
N PRO A 96 -21.33 5.43 18.18
CA PRO A 96 -21.52 6.51 19.13
C PRO A 96 -21.05 6.11 20.53
N ILE A 97 -20.34 7.02 21.19
CA ILE A 97 -19.90 6.88 22.58
C ILE A 97 -20.86 7.73 23.42
N GLU A 98 -21.42 7.19 24.50
CA GLU A 98 -22.23 7.99 25.43
C GLU A 98 -21.34 9.02 26.13
N ASP A 99 -21.87 10.24 26.25
CA ASP A 99 -21.19 11.41 26.79
C ASP A 99 -20.90 11.29 28.30
#